data_AF-A0A916L6A6-F1
#
_entry.id   AF-A0A916L6A6-F1
#
_cell.length_a   1.000
_cell.length_b   1.000
_cell.length_c   1.000
_cell.angle_alpha   90.00
_cell.angle_beta   90.00
_cell.angle_gamma   90.00
#
_symmetry.space_group_name_H-M   'P 1'
#
loop_
_entity.id
_entity.type
_entity.pdbx_description
1 polymer ?
#
loop_
_entity_poly.entity_id
_entity_poly.type
_entity_poly.pdbx_seq_one_letter_code
_entity_poly.pdbx_strand_id
1 'polypeptide(L)' 'MSYTVTLYFDNMVDETHFFKKEGDAAKCKAQLESKYRGDRMYKVKMEEME' A
#
# COMPACT_ATOMS: atom_id res chain seq x y z
N MET A 1 12.14 7.16 10.47
CA MET A 1 11.46 5.90 10.10
C MET A 1 9.96 6.12 10.08
N SER A 2 9.45 6.53 8.93
CA SER A 2 8.04 6.45 8.57
C SER A 2 7.88 5.41 7.46
N TYR A 3 6.65 5.01 7.16
CA TYR A 3 6.35 4.01 6.15
C TYR A 3 5.25 4.55 5.27
N THR A 4 5.27 4.20 4.00
CA THR A 4 4.19 4.50 3.07
C THR A 4 3.65 3.23 2.48
N VAL A 5 2.34 3.20 2.25
CA VAL A 5 1.68 2.15 1.47
C VAL A 5 0.97 2.83 0.32
N THR A 6 1.42 2.52 -0.89
CA THR A 6 0.89 3.12 -2.13
C THR A 6 0.16 2.06 -2.93
N LEU A 7 -1.11 2.33 -3.21
CA LEU A 7 -1.94 1.58 -4.12
C LEU A 7 -1.80 2.17 -5.53
N TYR A 8 -1.60 1.29 -6.49
CA TYR A 8 -1.54 1.62 -7.90
C TYR A 8 -2.65 0.88 -8.64
N PHE A 9 -3.30 1.57 -9.57
CA PHE A 9 -4.14 0.97 -10.61
C PHE A 9 -3.60 1.34 -11.97
N ASP A 10 -3.46 0.35 -12.86
CA ASP A 10 -2.92 0.56 -14.20
C ASP A 10 -1.57 1.32 -14.18
N ASN A 11 -0.72 0.97 -13.20
CA ASN A 11 0.55 1.63 -12.88
C ASN A 11 0.48 3.13 -12.51
N MET A 12 -0.71 3.70 -12.32
CA MET A 12 -0.90 5.05 -11.79
C MET A 12 -1.13 5.00 -10.27
N VAL A 13 -0.58 5.97 -9.55
CA VAL A 13 -0.82 6.12 -8.10
C VAL A 13 -2.27 6.51 -7.89
N ASP A 14 -2.99 5.70 -7.11
CA ASP A 14 -4.39 5.94 -6.75
C ASP A 14 -4.47 6.53 -5.34
N GLU A 15 -3.92 5.80 -4.36
CA GLU A 15 -3.97 6.18 -2.96
C GLU A 15 -2.61 5.96 -2.29
N THR A 16 -2.21 6.89 -1.42
CA THR A 16 -0.97 6.77 -0.63
C THR A 16 -1.28 7.00 0.85
N HIS A 17 -0.93 6.03 1.68
CA HIS A 17 -1.12 6.07 3.12
C HIS A 17 0.22 6.21 3.84
N PHE A 18 0.29 7.08 4.85
CA PHE A 18 1.50 7.32 5.64
C PHE A 18 1.34 6.74 7.05
N PHE A 19 2.36 6.04 7.52
CA PHE A 19 2.40 5.38 8.81
C PHE A 19 3.69 5.70 9.55
N LYS A 20 3.64 5.74 10.89
CA LYS A 20 4.83 5.86 11.75
C LYS A 20 5.34 4.51 12.26
N LYS A 21 4.54 3.45 12.09
CA LYS A 21 4.84 2.10 12.58
C LYS A 21 4.71 1.12 11.43
N GLU A 22 5.72 0.26 11.29
CA GLU A 22 5.74 -0.78 10.25
C GLU A 22 4.53 -1.71 10.35
N GLY A 23 4.15 -2.12 11.56
CA GLY A 23 3.02 -3.03 11.77
C GLY A 23 1.68 -2.46 11.30
N ASP A 24 1.49 -1.15 11.38
CA ASP A 24 0.27 -0.50 10.87
C ASP A 24 0.29 -0.41 9.33
N ALA A 25 1.46 -0.13 8.75
CA ALA A 25 1.67 -0.17 7.29
C ALA A 25 1.45 -1.57 6.72
N ALA A 26 1.99 -2.61 7.37
CA ALA A 26 1.82 -4.00 6.96
C ALA A 26 0.35 -4.44 7.00
N LYS A 27 -0.40 -4.04 8.03
CA LYS A 27 -1.85 -4.28 8.11
C LYS A 27 -2.60 -3.60 6.97
N CYS A 28 -2.29 -2.33 6.68
CA CYS A 28 -2.91 -1.59 5.58
C CYS A 28 -2.63 -2.27 4.22
N LYS A 29 -1.37 -2.65 3.97
CA LYS A 29 -0.99 -3.38 2.76
C LYS A 29 -1.81 -4.67 2.59
N ALA A 30 -1.90 -5.50 3.63
CA ALA A 30 -2.65 -6.75 3.56
C ALA A 30 -4.16 -6.52 3.30
N GLN A 31 -4.75 -5.46 3.88
CA GLN A 31 -6.13 -5.09 3.63
C GLN A 31 -6.35 -4.66 2.17
N LEU A 32 -5.47 -3.83 1.62
CA LEU A 32 -5.53 -3.40 0.22
C LEU A 32 -5.34 -4.57 -0.74
N GLU A 33 -4.37 -5.45 -0.46
CA GLU A 33 -4.14 -6.67 -1.25
C GLU A 33 -5.35 -7.61 -1.23
N SER A 34 -6.02 -7.75 -0.08
CA SER A 34 -7.23 -8.56 0.01
C SER A 34 -8.44 -7.92 -0.68
N LYS A 35 -8.57 -6.58 -0.59
CA LYS A 35 -9.69 -5.84 -1.19
C LYS A 35 -9.66 -5.91 -2.71
N TYR A 36 -8.47 -5.80 -3.31
CA TYR A 36 -8.31 -5.71 -4.76
C TYR A 36 -7.84 -7.00 -5.41
N ARG A 37 -7.71 -8.11 -4.66
CA ARG A 37 -7.24 -9.44 -5.15
C ARG A 37 -7.87 -9.94 -6.46
N GLY A 38 -9.08 -9.49 -6.79
CA GLY A 38 -9.79 -9.84 -8.02
C GLY A 38 -9.45 -8.97 -9.24
N ASP A 39 -8.84 -7.81 -9.03
CA ASP A 39 -8.46 -6.89 -10.09
C ASP A 39 -7.10 -7.30 -10.68
N ARG A 40 -6.97 -7.30 -12.00
CA ARG A 40 -5.69 -7.67 -12.65
C ARG A 40 -4.68 -6.53 -12.72
N MET A 41 -5.12 -5.30 -12.46
CA MET A 41 -4.35 -4.08 -12.71
C MET A 41 -3.91 -3.38 -11.41
N TYR A 42 -4.19 -3.96 -10.24
CA TYR A 42 -3.77 -3.34 -8.97
C TYR A 42 -2.37 -3.77 -8.55
N LYS A 43 -1.68 -2.89 -7.84
CA LYS A 43 -0.41 -3.19 -7.15
C LYS A 43 -0.35 -2.41 -5.86
N VAL A 44 0.06 -3.06 -4.77
CA VAL A 44 0.31 -2.39 -3.49
C VAL A 44 1.80 -2.43 -3.20
N LYS A 45 2.42 -1.27 -2.96
CA LYS A 45 3.81 -1.17 -2.53
C LYS A 45 3.88 -0.60 -1.12
N MET A 46 4.78 -1.14 -0.31
CA MET A 46 5.15 -0.56 0.97
C MET A 46 6.60 -0.11 0.89
N GLU A 47 6.88 1.12 1.29
CA GLU A 47 8.22 1.72 1.26
C GLU A 47 8.54 2.33 2.62
N GLU A 48 9.74 2.10 3.13
CA GLU A 48 10.26 2.76 4.32
C GLU A 48 10.83 4.12 3.94
N MET A 49 10.54 5.13 4.74
CA MET A 49 10.95 6.52 4.60
C MET A 49 11.82 6.90 5.80
N GLU A 50 12.97 7.53 5.54
CA GLU A 50 13.88 8.00 6.60
C GLU A 50 13.27 9.14 7.43
#